data_AF-A0A5J4Q9V0-F1
#
_entry.id   AF-A0A5J4Q9V0-F1
#
_cell.length_a   1.000
_cell.length_b   1.000
_cell.length_c   1.000
_cell.angle_alpha   90.00
_cell.angle_beta   90.00
_cell.angle_gamma   90.00
#
_symmetry.space_group_name_H-M   'P 1'
#
loop_
_entity.id
_entity.type
_entity.pdbx_description
1 polymer ?
#
loop_
_entity_poly.entity_id
_entity_poly.type
_entity_poly.pdbx_seq_one_letter_code
_entity_poly.pdbx_strand_id
1 'polypeptide(L)'
;MLNRILFKDLTLYDKDIITTYTLHSKYRNCDLSFSNLCSWRFLYHTKFAIINGFLVFKFWLSDNKLAYMQPLGEGNLKELCDILAADAYLEGKPFLMLGICPDMKNQLENRLPGKLVFTCKRDYSDYIYLHEDLVALKGKKYQPKRNHINKFKKEYNYEYVPITSVLFGCSHRFQRFPQVPKCVLNN
;
A
#
# COMPACT_ATOMS: atom_id res chain seq x y z
N MET A 1 -31.77 -2.32 10.96
CA MET A 1 -31.57 -1.88 9.56
C MET A 1 -30.09 -1.92 9.26
N LEU A 2 -29.66 -2.69 8.26
CA LEU A 2 -28.28 -2.63 7.76
C LEU A 2 -28.15 -1.33 6.96
N ASN A 3 -27.52 -0.31 7.53
CA ASN A 3 -27.20 0.91 6.78
C ASN A 3 -26.05 0.60 5.82
N ARG A 4 -26.28 0.85 4.53
CA ARG A 4 -25.28 0.65 3.48
C ARG A 4 -24.15 1.66 3.66
N ILE A 5 -22.91 1.20 3.65
CA ILE A 5 -21.73 2.07 3.73
C ILE A 5 -21.57 2.81 2.39
N LEU A 6 -21.40 4.13 2.45
CA LEU A 6 -21.16 4.95 1.28
C LEU A 6 -19.66 5.01 0.98
N PHE A 7 -19.17 4.04 0.21
CA PHE A 7 -17.80 4.05 -0.33
C PHE A 7 -17.66 4.97 -1.54
N LYS A 8 -16.70 5.90 -1.48
CA LYS A 8 -16.36 6.83 -2.56
C LYS A 8 -15.14 6.32 -3.33
N ASP A 9 -15.12 6.50 -4.65
CA ASP A 9 -13.92 6.28 -5.47
C ASP A 9 -12.78 7.19 -5.03
N LEU A 10 -11.62 6.60 -4.75
CA LEU A 10 -10.43 7.36 -4.38
C LEU A 10 -10.00 8.27 -5.53
N THR A 11 -9.73 9.54 -5.29
CA THR A 11 -9.23 10.49 -6.30
C THR A 11 -8.02 11.27 -5.81
N LEU A 12 -7.35 11.99 -6.72
CA LEU A 12 -6.24 12.88 -6.37
C LEU A 12 -6.65 13.99 -5.39
N TYR A 13 -7.93 14.39 -5.40
CA TYR A 13 -8.48 15.41 -4.50
C TYR A 13 -8.65 14.90 -3.06
N ASP A 14 -8.57 13.59 -2.84
CA ASP A 14 -8.69 12.99 -1.51
C ASP A 14 -7.35 12.94 -0.76
N LYS A 15 -6.28 13.54 -1.30
CA LYS A 15 -4.94 13.50 -0.71
C LYS A 15 -4.92 13.94 0.74
N ASP A 16 -5.54 15.07 1.05
CA ASP A 16 -5.44 15.66 2.38
C ASP A 16 -6.16 14.79 3.43
N ILE A 17 -7.36 14.30 3.11
CA ILE A 17 -8.08 13.39 4.00
C ILE A 17 -7.35 12.06 4.17
N ILE A 18 -6.85 11.44 3.10
CA ILE A 18 -6.13 10.16 3.20
C ILE A 18 -4.84 10.32 4.01
N THR A 19 -4.06 11.37 3.74
CA THR A 19 -2.77 11.60 4.41
C THR A 19 -2.91 11.98 5.88
N THR A 20 -4.04 12.59 6.26
CA THR A 20 -4.39 12.80 7.68
C THR A 20 -4.43 11.48 8.47
N TYR A 21 -4.83 10.37 7.85
CA TYR A 21 -4.81 9.07 8.49
C TYR A 21 -3.49 8.33 8.30
N THR A 22 -2.94 8.32 7.07
CA THR A 22 -1.76 7.49 6.77
C THR A 22 -0.49 8.02 7.42
N LEU A 23 -0.26 9.34 7.42
CA LEU A 23 0.94 9.96 8.00
C LEU A 23 0.95 9.94 9.53
N HIS A 24 -0.23 9.94 10.15
CA HIS A 24 -0.37 9.86 11.61
C HIS A 24 -0.42 8.42 12.11
N SER A 25 -0.51 7.44 11.21
CA SER A 25 -0.50 6.03 11.58
C SER A 25 0.91 5.53 11.84
N LYS A 26 1.04 4.54 12.75
CA LYS A 26 2.30 3.80 12.96
C LYS A 26 2.59 2.77 11.86
N TYR A 27 1.68 2.60 10.91
CA TYR A 27 1.76 1.56 9.89
C TYR A 27 2.56 2.06 8.68
N ARG A 28 3.42 1.19 8.15
CA ARG A 28 4.47 1.56 7.20
C ARG A 28 4.50 0.70 5.94
N ASN A 29 3.42 -0.03 5.65
CA ASN A 29 3.35 -0.82 4.43
C ASN A 29 3.22 0.10 3.21
N CYS A 30 3.83 -0.29 2.09
CA CYS A 30 3.95 0.55 0.92
C CYS A 30 2.59 0.85 0.27
N ASP A 31 1.59 -0.02 0.44
CA ASP A 31 0.23 0.18 -0.10
C ASP A 31 -0.46 1.42 0.48
N LEU A 32 -0.04 1.92 1.65
CA LEU A 32 -0.60 3.14 2.26
C LEU A 32 -0.05 4.43 1.65
N SER A 33 0.95 4.35 0.76
CA SER A 33 1.39 5.51 0.01
C SER A 33 0.25 6.04 -0.85
N PHE A 34 -0.06 7.34 -0.72
CA PHE A 34 -1.10 7.97 -1.54
C PHE A 34 -0.83 7.81 -3.04
N SER A 35 0.45 7.83 -3.45
CA SER A 35 0.82 7.57 -4.85
C SER A 35 0.40 6.17 -5.27
N ASN A 36 0.67 5.15 -4.45
CA ASN A 36 0.34 3.76 -4.77
C ASN A 36 -1.18 3.56 -4.83
N LEU A 37 -1.90 4.07 -3.83
CA LEU A 37 -3.36 4.01 -3.80
C LEU A 37 -3.99 4.59 -5.08
N CYS A 38 -3.49 5.74 -5.55
CA CYS A 38 -3.99 6.36 -6.77
C CYS A 38 -3.50 5.65 -8.05
N SER A 39 -2.22 5.27 -8.12
CA SER A 39 -1.61 4.66 -9.30
C SER A 39 -2.16 3.27 -9.60
N TRP A 40 -2.56 2.51 -8.58
CA TRP A 40 -3.13 1.16 -8.76
C TRP A 40 -4.66 1.14 -8.79
N ARG A 41 -5.32 2.30 -8.66
CA ARG A 41 -6.78 2.40 -8.67
C ARG A 41 -7.41 1.82 -9.94
N PHE A 42 -6.74 1.95 -11.10
CA PHE A 42 -7.26 1.43 -12.37
C PHE A 42 -7.42 -0.10 -12.37
N LEU A 43 -6.58 -0.80 -11.59
CA LEU A 43 -6.58 -2.26 -11.50
C LEU A 43 -7.52 -2.75 -10.39
N TYR A 44 -7.53 -2.07 -9.25
CA TYR A 44 -8.23 -2.55 -8.06
C TYR A 44 -9.56 -1.86 -7.77
N HIS A 45 -9.94 -0.86 -8.58
CA HIS A 45 -11.13 -0.03 -8.38
C HIS A 45 -11.24 0.52 -6.95
N THR A 46 -10.10 0.95 -6.38
CA THR A 46 -9.98 1.32 -4.97
C THR A 46 -10.97 2.41 -4.57
N LYS A 47 -11.78 2.11 -3.57
CA LYS A 47 -12.71 3.03 -2.90
C LYS A 47 -12.31 3.21 -1.43
N PHE A 48 -12.80 4.26 -0.80
CA PHE A 48 -12.60 4.50 0.63
C PHE A 48 -13.84 5.06 1.31
N ALA A 49 -13.89 4.94 2.65
CA ALA A 49 -14.87 5.57 3.52
C ALA A 49 -14.25 5.86 4.88
N ILE A 50 -14.80 6.85 5.60
CA ILE A 50 -14.53 7.05 7.03
C ILE A 50 -15.68 6.47 7.83
N ILE A 51 -15.40 5.51 8.70
CA ILE A 51 -16.39 4.76 9.46
C ILE A 51 -15.95 4.74 10.93
N ASN A 52 -16.73 5.34 11.82
CA ASN A 52 -16.47 5.34 13.27
C ASN A 52 -15.03 5.72 13.64
N GLY A 53 -14.47 6.74 12.97
CA GLY A 53 -13.10 7.21 13.22
C GLY A 53 -12.01 6.45 12.47
N PHE A 54 -12.36 5.45 11.65
CA PHE A 54 -11.42 4.70 10.81
C PHE A 54 -11.52 5.08 9.34
N LEU A 55 -10.37 5.31 8.72
CA LEU A 55 -10.23 5.24 7.27
C LEU A 55 -10.17 3.78 6.83
N VAL A 56 -11.11 3.39 5.97
CA VAL A 56 -11.20 2.06 5.39
C VAL A 56 -11.11 2.14 3.88
N PHE A 57 -10.27 1.28 3.30
CA PHE A 57 -10.22 1.07 1.86
C PHE A 57 -10.90 -0.23 1.48
N LYS A 58 -11.65 -0.19 0.37
CA LYS A 58 -12.35 -1.32 -0.24
C LYS A 58 -11.85 -1.46 -1.67
N PHE A 59 -11.50 -2.68 -2.09
CA PHE A 59 -10.95 -2.92 -3.42
C PHE A 59 -11.19 -4.35 -3.88
N TRP A 60 -11.01 -4.58 -5.18
CA TRP A 60 -11.23 -5.87 -5.81
C TRP A 60 -9.94 -6.38 -6.42
N LEU A 61 -9.55 -7.60 -6.06
CA LEU A 61 -8.43 -8.32 -6.64
C LEU A 61 -8.86 -9.02 -7.94
N SER A 62 -7.90 -9.68 -8.60
CA SER A 62 -8.21 -10.63 -9.68
C SER A 62 -9.27 -11.65 -9.23
N ASP A 63 -10.04 -12.17 -10.20
CA ASP A 63 -11.21 -13.03 -9.98
C ASP A 63 -12.36 -12.35 -9.22
N ASN A 64 -12.42 -11.01 -9.21
CA ASN A 64 -13.46 -10.23 -8.52
C ASN A 64 -13.54 -10.57 -7.01
N LYS A 65 -12.41 -10.82 -6.37
CA LYS A 65 -12.33 -11.05 -4.91
C LYS A 65 -12.32 -9.71 -4.19
N LEU A 66 -13.35 -9.47 -3.39
CA LEU A 66 -13.46 -8.29 -2.54
C LEU A 66 -12.50 -8.39 -1.36
N ALA A 67 -11.80 -7.30 -1.07
CA ALA A 67 -10.97 -7.16 0.11
C ALA A 67 -11.07 -5.75 0.68
N TYR A 68 -10.80 -5.65 1.98
CA TYR A 68 -10.59 -4.38 2.67
C TYR A 68 -9.12 -4.29 3.07
N MET A 69 -8.55 -3.09 3.07
CA MET A 69 -7.23 -2.91 3.67
C MET A 69 -7.37 -2.87 5.19
N GLN A 70 -6.30 -3.15 5.92
CA GLN A 70 -6.27 -2.88 7.36
C GLN A 70 -6.78 -1.45 7.63
N PRO A 71 -7.69 -1.27 8.60
CA PRO A 71 -8.25 0.05 8.88
C PRO A 71 -7.19 0.93 9.55
N LEU A 72 -7.24 2.23 9.26
CA LEU A 72 -6.37 3.24 9.86
C LEU A 72 -7.19 4.19 10.72
N GLY A 73 -6.75 4.44 11.94
CA GLY A 73 -7.45 5.28 12.91
C GLY A 73 -7.67 4.55 14.22
N GLU A 74 -8.55 5.10 15.03
CA GLU A 74 -8.82 4.63 16.39
C GLU A 74 -10.33 4.47 16.61
N GLY A 75 -10.70 3.53 17.47
CA GLY A 75 -12.09 3.25 17.81
C GLY A 75 -12.36 1.77 18.09
N ASN A 76 -13.65 1.42 17.98
CA ASN A 76 -14.13 0.06 18.23
C ASN A 76 -13.89 -0.85 17.02
N LEU A 77 -12.71 -1.47 16.96
CA LEU A 77 -12.33 -2.38 15.89
C LEU A 77 -13.28 -3.59 15.73
N LYS A 78 -13.88 -4.09 16.82
CA LYS A 78 -14.84 -5.20 16.73
C LYS A 78 -16.07 -4.76 15.94
N GLU A 79 -16.65 -3.62 16.32
CA GLU A 79 -17.80 -3.05 15.64
C GLU A 79 -17.49 -2.73 14.18
N LEU A 80 -16.30 -2.18 13.89
CA LEU A 80 -15.87 -1.97 12.51
C LEU A 80 -15.82 -3.29 11.72
N CYS A 81 -15.27 -4.36 12.28
CA CYS A 81 -15.26 -5.66 11.62
C CYS A 81 -16.68 -6.21 11.39
N ASP A 82 -17.60 -6.03 12.34
CA ASP A 82 -19.00 -6.43 12.19
C ASP A 82 -19.66 -5.65 11.02
N ILE A 83 -19.38 -4.35 10.91
CA ILE A 83 -19.85 -3.47 9.81
C ILE A 83 -19.29 -3.93 8.45
N LEU A 84 -17.98 -4.17 8.36
CA LEU A 84 -17.33 -4.57 7.11
C LEU A 84 -17.69 -5.99 6.69
N ALA A 85 -17.90 -6.91 7.65
CA ALA A 85 -18.38 -8.25 7.35
C ALA A 85 -19.81 -8.21 6.78
N ALA A 86 -20.66 -7.33 7.29
CA ALA A 86 -21.99 -7.12 6.73
C ALA A 86 -21.97 -6.50 5.33
N ASP A 87 -21.07 -5.54 5.07
CA ASP A 87 -20.87 -4.98 3.72
C ASP A 87 -20.40 -6.05 2.73
N ALA A 88 -19.44 -6.90 3.13
CA ALA A 88 -18.99 -8.02 2.30
C ALA A 88 -20.12 -9.02 2.00
N TYR A 89 -20.94 -9.33 3.01
CA TYR A 89 -22.10 -10.20 2.86
C TYR A 89 -23.13 -9.64 1.87
N LEU A 90 -23.41 -8.33 1.92
CA LEU A 90 -24.31 -7.65 0.97
C LEU A 90 -23.77 -7.67 -0.47
N GLU A 91 -22.45 -7.74 -0.65
CA GLU A 91 -21.78 -7.91 -1.95
C GLU A 91 -21.71 -9.39 -2.40
N GLY A 92 -22.20 -10.33 -1.58
CA GLY A 92 -22.10 -11.76 -1.84
C GLY A 92 -20.66 -12.30 -1.79
N LYS A 93 -19.79 -11.69 -0.98
CA LYS A 93 -18.36 -12.01 -0.88
C LYS A 93 -17.97 -12.38 0.56
N PRO A 94 -16.94 -13.22 0.76
CA PRO A 94 -16.39 -13.43 2.09
C PRO A 94 -15.71 -12.16 2.61
N PHE A 95 -15.77 -11.94 3.93
CA PHE A 95 -15.00 -10.88 4.56
C PHE A 95 -13.50 -11.20 4.53
N LEU A 96 -12.72 -10.33 3.88
CA LEU A 96 -11.27 -10.48 3.71
C LEU A 96 -10.59 -9.14 4.00
N MET A 97 -9.54 -9.18 4.82
CA MET A 97 -8.65 -8.03 5.03
C MET A 97 -7.23 -8.33 4.55
N LEU A 98 -6.58 -7.32 3.96
CA LEU A 98 -5.20 -7.37 3.49
C LEU A 98 -4.35 -6.27 4.12
N GLY A 99 -3.03 -6.45 4.05
CA GLY A 99 -2.07 -5.51 4.64
C GLY A 99 -2.03 -5.56 6.17
N ILE A 100 -2.56 -6.63 6.78
CA ILE A 100 -2.53 -6.82 8.24
C ILE A 100 -1.08 -6.99 8.71
N CYS A 101 -0.56 -5.98 9.39
CA CYS A 101 0.73 -6.08 10.07
C CYS A 101 0.62 -6.88 11.40
N PRO A 102 1.74 -7.35 11.99
CA PRO A 102 1.72 -8.14 13.23
C PRO A 102 0.99 -7.46 14.40
N ASP A 103 1.13 -6.14 14.54
CA ASP A 103 0.44 -5.37 15.57
C ASP A 103 -1.08 -5.38 15.38
N MET A 104 -1.57 -5.12 14.16
CA MET A 104 -3.00 -5.18 13.84
C MET A 104 -3.55 -6.60 14.01
N LYS A 105 -2.79 -7.63 13.62
CA LYS A 105 -3.15 -9.03 13.87
C LYS A 105 -3.41 -9.27 15.35
N ASN A 106 -2.48 -8.87 16.22
CA ASN A 106 -2.64 -9.05 17.67
C ASN A 106 -3.88 -8.30 18.20
N GLN A 107 -4.15 -7.08 17.72
CA GLN A 107 -5.36 -6.35 18.09
C GLN A 107 -6.64 -7.07 17.66
N LEU A 108 -6.67 -7.63 16.45
CA LEU A 108 -7.79 -8.39 15.94
C LEU A 108 -7.99 -9.69 16.72
N GLU A 109 -6.93 -10.48 16.97
CA GLU A 109 -7.04 -11.73 17.75
C GLU A 109 -7.54 -11.48 19.18
N ASN A 110 -7.10 -10.39 19.82
CA ASN A 110 -7.55 -10.02 21.17
C ASN A 110 -9.02 -9.60 21.21
N ARG A 111 -9.51 -8.88 20.18
CA ARG A 111 -10.88 -8.34 20.15
C ARG A 111 -11.90 -9.30 19.52
N LEU A 112 -11.44 -10.23 18.69
CA LEU A 112 -12.23 -11.18 17.91
C LEU A 112 -11.62 -12.60 17.98
N PRO A 113 -11.46 -13.19 19.18
CA PRO A 113 -10.75 -14.45 19.35
C PRO A 113 -11.39 -15.58 18.55
N GLY A 114 -10.59 -16.26 17.73
CA GLY A 114 -11.01 -17.40 16.91
C GLY A 114 -11.98 -17.08 15.76
N LYS A 115 -12.24 -15.79 15.46
CA LYS A 115 -13.17 -15.39 14.38
C LYS A 115 -12.51 -15.20 13.02
N LEU A 116 -11.19 -15.00 12.99
CA LEU A 116 -10.43 -14.71 11.77
C LEU A 116 -9.32 -15.74 11.57
N VAL A 117 -9.05 -16.06 10.30
CA VAL A 117 -7.91 -16.89 9.89
C VAL A 117 -6.85 -15.97 9.30
N PHE A 118 -5.62 -16.06 9.82
CA PHE A 118 -4.49 -15.24 9.35
C PHE A 118 -3.56 -16.06 8.48
N THR A 119 -3.24 -15.55 7.29
CA THR A 119 -2.24 -16.13 6.39
C THR A 119 -1.20 -15.08 6.02
N CYS A 120 0.05 -15.49 5.88
CA CYS A 120 1.15 -14.61 5.49
C CYS A 120 1.85 -15.21 4.27
N LYS A 121 2.17 -14.36 3.29
CA LYS A 121 2.93 -14.71 2.09
C LYS A 121 4.16 -13.82 2.01
N ARG A 122 5.34 -14.44 1.96
CA ARG A 122 6.62 -13.72 1.98
C ARG A 122 6.80 -12.77 0.80
N ASP A 123 6.23 -13.12 -0.35
CA ASP A 123 6.34 -12.35 -1.59
C ASP A 123 5.69 -10.96 -1.51
N TYR A 124 4.77 -10.75 -0.56
CA TYR A 124 4.11 -9.47 -0.33
C TYR A 124 4.67 -8.69 0.87
N SER A 125 5.81 -9.12 1.43
CA SER A 125 6.39 -8.39 2.56
C SER A 125 7.34 -7.29 2.11
N ASP A 126 7.13 -6.09 2.66
CA ASP A 126 7.96 -4.91 2.40
C ASP A 126 9.37 -5.01 2.99
N TYR A 127 10.31 -4.39 2.29
CA TYR A 127 11.67 -4.18 2.78
C TYR A 127 11.78 -2.79 3.40
N ILE A 128 11.97 -2.75 4.73
CA ILE A 128 12.14 -1.50 5.48
C ILE A 128 13.62 -1.35 5.83
N TYR A 129 14.19 -0.20 5.49
CA TYR A 129 15.58 0.15 5.75
C TYR A 129 15.65 1.40 6.64
N LEU A 130 16.73 1.51 7.42
CA LEU A 130 17.07 2.77 8.07
C LEU A 130 17.56 3.76 7.02
N HIS A 131 17.01 4.97 7.02
CA HIS A 131 17.44 6.04 6.15
C HIS A 131 18.94 6.32 6.30
N GLU A 132 19.43 6.39 7.54
CA GLU A 132 20.84 6.64 7.85
C GLU A 132 21.77 5.58 7.25
N ASP A 133 21.36 4.31 7.25
CA ASP A 133 22.13 3.23 6.64
C ASP A 133 22.24 3.40 5.12
N LEU A 134 21.16 3.80 4.46
CA LEU A 134 21.14 3.96 3.00
C LEU A 134 21.89 5.21 2.54
N VAL A 135 21.89 6.27 3.35
CA VAL A 135 22.65 7.50 3.06
C VAL A 135 24.14 7.28 3.32
N ALA A 136 24.50 6.74 4.49
CA ALA A 136 25.89 6.66 4.91
C ALA A 136 26.61 5.42 4.38
N LEU A 137 25.87 4.33 4.15
CA LEU A 137 26.38 3.04 3.70
C LEU A 137 27.60 2.60 4.52
N LYS A 138 27.57 2.71 5.86
CA LYS A 138 28.74 2.49 6.73
C LYS A 138 29.01 1.00 7.02
N GLY A 139 30.25 0.66 7.31
CA GLY A 139 30.63 -0.69 7.76
C GLY A 139 30.82 -1.74 6.65
N LYS A 140 31.22 -2.96 7.04
CA LYS A 140 31.59 -4.05 6.11
C LYS A 140 30.40 -4.54 5.27
N LYS A 141 29.20 -4.59 5.86
CA LYS A 141 27.95 -5.00 5.20
C LYS A 141 27.68 -4.21 3.91
N TYR A 142 27.94 -2.91 3.91
CA TYR A 142 27.67 -2.03 2.77
C TYR A 142 28.90 -1.80 1.86
N GLN A 143 30.03 -2.47 2.12
CA GLN A 143 31.23 -2.37 1.26
C GLN A 143 30.93 -2.67 -0.22
N PRO A 144 30.16 -3.72 -0.59
CA PRO A 144 29.83 -3.96 -1.99
C PRO A 144 29.03 -2.81 -2.62
N LYS A 145 28.12 -2.16 -1.88
CA LYS A 145 27.34 -1.01 -2.37
C LYS A 145 28.23 0.21 -2.62
N ARG A 146 29.17 0.49 -1.71
CA ARG A 146 30.18 1.54 -1.91
C ARG A 146 31.06 1.25 -3.13
N ASN A 147 31.44 -0.02 -3.35
CA ASN A 147 32.23 -0.41 -4.52
C ASN A 147 31.47 -0.13 -5.83
N HIS A 148 30.17 -0.42 -5.90
CA HIS A 148 29.34 -0.08 -7.08
C HIS A 148 29.28 1.43 -7.33
N ILE A 149 29.06 2.23 -6.27
CA ILE A 149 29.01 3.69 -6.39
C ILE A 149 30.36 4.23 -6.86
N ASN A 150 31.47 3.75 -6.30
CA ASN A 150 32.81 4.19 -6.68
C ASN A 150 33.13 3.84 -8.13
N LYS A 151 32.74 2.63 -8.58
CA LYS A 151 32.88 2.22 -9.98
C LYS A 151 32.07 3.14 -10.89
N PHE A 152 30.80 3.37 -10.57
CA PHE A 152 29.92 4.26 -11.35
C PHE A 152 30.50 5.68 -11.47
N LYS A 153 30.94 6.27 -10.35
CA LYS A 153 31.55 7.61 -10.33
C LYS A 153 32.84 7.71 -11.13
N LYS A 154 33.61 6.62 -11.26
CA LYS A 154 34.84 6.56 -12.05
C LYS A 154 34.55 6.43 -13.54
N GLU A 155 33.51 5.68 -13.91
CA GLU A 155 33.23 5.31 -15.30
C GLU A 155 32.38 6.35 -16.04
N TYR A 156 31.56 7.13 -15.35
CA TYR A 156 30.58 8.00 -15.98
C TYR A 156 30.70 9.45 -15.51
N ASN A 157 30.58 10.38 -16.47
CA ASN A 157 30.22 11.76 -16.15
C ASN A 157 28.70 11.80 -15.92
N TYR A 158 28.26 12.21 -14.73
CA TYR A 158 26.86 12.13 -14.32
C TYR A 158 26.42 13.39 -13.57
N GLU A 159 25.12 13.64 -13.62
CA GLU A 159 24.44 14.69 -12.86
C GLU A 159 23.21 14.08 -12.18
N TYR A 160 23.00 14.42 -10.91
CA TYR A 160 21.76 14.11 -10.20
C TYR A 160 20.87 15.35 -10.22
N VAL A 161 19.70 15.23 -10.84
CA VAL A 161 18.72 16.32 -10.92
C VAL A 161 17.37 15.86 -10.30
N PRO A 162 16.71 16.70 -9.48
CA PRO A 162 15.37 16.42 -9.01
C PRO A 162 14.38 16.27 -10.17
N ILE A 163 13.38 15.39 -10.02
CA ILE A 163 12.30 15.28 -11.00
C ILE A 163 11.47 16.56 -10.97
N THR A 164 11.38 17.24 -12.11
CA THR A 164 10.56 18.44 -12.32
C THR A 164 9.60 18.23 -13.48
N SER A 165 8.62 19.14 -13.64
CA SER A 165 7.65 19.05 -14.72
C SER A 165 8.28 18.97 -16.12
N VAL A 166 9.39 19.68 -16.30
CA VAL A 166 10.16 19.73 -17.56
C VAL A 166 10.76 18.37 -17.92
N LEU A 167 11.07 17.52 -16.93
CA LEU A 167 11.65 16.19 -17.14
C LEU A 167 10.63 15.10 -17.46
N PHE A 168 9.31 15.34 -17.32
CA PHE A 168 8.29 14.34 -17.65
C PHE A 168 8.24 13.99 -19.14
N GLY A 169 8.72 14.89 -20.03
CA GLY A 169 8.93 14.60 -21.45
C GLY A 169 9.98 13.52 -21.73
N CYS A 170 10.84 13.18 -20.75
CA CYS A 170 11.78 12.06 -20.86
C CYS A 170 11.14 10.67 -20.63
N SER A 171 9.81 10.56 -20.60
CA SER A 171 9.07 9.29 -20.51
C SER A 171 9.50 8.25 -21.57
N HIS A 172 10.09 8.69 -22.68
CA HIS A 172 10.69 7.83 -23.70
C HIS A 172 11.84 6.96 -23.18
N ARG A 173 12.50 7.31 -22.06
CA ARG A 173 13.52 6.45 -21.43
C ARG A 173 12.91 5.24 -20.74
N PHE A 174 11.70 5.34 -20.20
CA PHE A 174 10.98 4.17 -19.67
C PHE A 174 10.63 3.19 -20.80
N GLN A 175 10.34 3.69 -22.01
CA GLN A 175 10.09 2.86 -23.20
C GLN A 175 11.34 2.18 -23.76
N ARG A 176 12.55 2.63 -23.37
CA ARG A 176 13.85 2.05 -23.79
C ARG A 176 14.38 0.99 -22.84
N PHE A 177 13.75 0.76 -21.68
CA PHE A 177 14.02 -0.48 -20.96
C PHE A 177 13.59 -1.63 -21.87
N PRO A 178 14.48 -2.61 -22.15
CA PRO A 178 14.11 -3.76 -22.98
C PRO A 178 12.82 -4.31 -22.40
N GLN A 179 11.79 -4.44 -23.24
CA GLN A 179 10.44 -4.77 -22.80
C GLN A 179 10.52 -5.85 -21.74
N VAL A 180 10.30 -5.43 -20.49
CA VAL A 180 9.87 -6.33 -19.42
C VAL A 180 8.78 -7.17 -20.10
N PRO A 181 8.89 -8.51 -20.13
CA PRO A 181 8.02 -9.35 -20.94
C PRO A 181 6.61 -8.82 -20.74
N LYS A 182 5.96 -8.42 -21.85
CA LYS A 182 4.73 -7.62 -21.88
C LYS A 182 4.01 -7.78 -20.55
N CYS A 183 3.83 -6.71 -19.78
CA CYS A 183 2.87 -6.71 -18.68
C CYS A 183 1.50 -6.98 -19.28
N VAL A 184 1.23 -8.24 -19.61
CA VAL A 184 -0.09 -8.76 -19.88
C VAL A 184 -0.67 -8.88 -18.49
N LEU A 185 -1.37 -7.83 -18.08
CA LEU A 185 -2.38 -7.97 -17.06
C LEU A 185 -3.39 -8.94 -17.67
N ASN A 186 -3.24 -10.22 -17.38
CA ASN A 186 -4.26 -11.19 -17.73
C ASN A 186 -5.50 -10.80 -16.91
N ASN A 187 -6.55 -10.39 -17.64
CA ASN A 187 -7.88 -10.12 -17.11
C ASN A 187 -8.48 -11.37 -16.46
#